data_AF-A0A835W933-F1
#
_entry.id   AF-A0A835W933-F1
#
_cell.length_a   1.000
_cell.length_b   1.000
_cell.length_c   1.000
_cell.angle_alpha   90.00
_cell.angle_beta   90.00
_cell.angle_gamma   90.00
#
_symmetry.space_group_name_H-M   'P 1'
#
loop_
_entity.id
_entity.type
_entity.pdbx_description
1 polymer ?
#
loop_
_entity_poly.entity_id
_entity_poly.type
_entity_poly.pdbx_seq_one_letter_code
_entity_poly.pdbx_strand_id
1 'polypeptide(L)'
;MLRLLAGGTTLVLDRYSYSGVAYTAAKGVPHLSIDYCKSLEVVLPAADLVVHMTMSPEATAARGGYGEERYEKVEFQARVMEAFGQLRDERWAAIDAAGTIDAIHEQVAAVVEPAVRRAQDGAALGRLWDYAPMQLPAPPQEQEQSAPAAAEDTIVEVKIAQAGGAGKVEPVQAHASQAPALSS
;
A
#
# COMPACT_ATOMS: atom_id res chain seq x y z
N MET A 1 -9.96 2.68 1.18
CA MET A 1 -9.35 2.33 2.47
C MET A 1 -10.34 1.62 3.40
N LEU A 2 -11.29 2.32 4.04
CA LEU A 2 -12.16 1.70 5.07
C LEU A 2 -12.97 0.48 4.59
N ARG A 3 -13.46 0.47 3.33
CA ARG A 3 -14.15 -0.71 2.76
C ARG A 3 -13.23 -1.94 2.60
N LEU A 4 -11.95 -1.72 2.28
CA LEU A 4 -10.97 -2.80 2.16
C LEU A 4 -10.67 -3.38 3.54
N LEU A 5 -10.46 -2.52 4.54
CA LEU A 5 -10.29 -2.93 5.93
C LEU A 5 -11.52 -3.69 6.46
N ALA A 6 -12.73 -3.21 6.16
CA ALA A 6 -13.98 -3.90 6.50
C ALA A 6 -14.11 -5.27 5.83
N GLY A 7 -13.54 -5.44 4.63
CA GLY A 7 -13.44 -6.73 3.94
C GLY A 7 -12.27 -7.60 4.40
N GLY A 8 -11.60 -7.27 5.51
CA GLY A 8 -10.48 -8.05 6.05
C GLY A 8 -9.14 -7.89 5.30
N THR A 9 -9.04 -6.92 4.40
CA THR A 9 -7.80 -6.65 3.66
C THR A 9 -6.82 -5.84 4.49
N THR A 10 -5.61 -6.36 4.71
CA THR A 10 -4.50 -5.59 5.29
C THR A 10 -3.97 -4.57 4.27
N LEU A 11 -3.75 -3.33 4.70
CA LEU A 11 -3.26 -2.26 3.84
C LEU A 11 -1.83 -1.88 4.23
N VAL A 12 -0.91 -1.95 3.27
CA VAL A 12 0.47 -1.46 3.40
C VAL A 12 0.56 -0.13 2.66
N LEU A 13 0.94 0.93 3.37
CA LEU A 13 1.00 2.29 2.85
C LEU A 13 2.45 2.79 2.87
N ASP A 14 2.97 3.16 1.70
CA ASP A 14 4.23 3.89 1.62
C ASP A 14 3.95 5.36 1.93
N ARG A 15 4.38 5.77 3.12
CA ARG A 15 4.04 7.03 3.79
C ARG A 15 2.56 7.13 4.16
N TYR A 16 2.32 7.98 5.15
CA TYR A 16 0.99 8.33 5.62
C TYR A 16 1.03 9.71 6.28
N SER A 17 -0.01 10.06 7.01
CA SER A 17 -0.17 11.30 7.78
C SER A 17 1.08 11.77 8.52
N TYR A 18 1.81 10.85 9.15
CA TYR A 18 3.05 11.16 9.87
C TYR A 18 4.07 11.93 9.01
N SER A 19 4.23 11.55 7.74
CA SER A 19 5.12 12.28 6.82
C SER A 19 4.59 13.67 6.50
N GLY A 20 3.27 13.81 6.28
CA GLY A 20 2.65 15.11 6.00
C GLY A 20 2.88 16.11 7.14
N VAL A 21 2.65 15.67 8.37
CA VAL A 21 2.88 16.45 9.59
C VAL A 21 4.37 16.77 9.76
N ALA A 22 5.25 15.77 9.74
CA ALA A 22 6.68 15.97 10.00
C ALA A 22 7.33 16.93 8.99
N TYR A 23 7.10 16.73 7.69
CA TYR A 23 7.70 17.57 6.64
C TYR A 23 7.11 18.98 6.62
N THR A 24 5.85 19.15 6.99
CA THR A 24 5.23 20.49 7.03
C THR A 24 5.73 21.27 8.24
N ALA A 25 5.75 20.66 9.42
CA ALA A 25 6.26 21.29 10.62
C ALA A 25 7.75 21.63 10.52
N ALA A 26 8.56 20.76 9.89
CA ALA A 26 9.99 20.98 9.67
C ALA A 26 10.30 22.22 8.83
N LYS A 27 9.33 22.80 8.10
CA LYS A 27 9.52 24.09 7.39
C LYS A 27 9.74 25.25 8.36
N GLY A 28 9.35 25.13 9.61
CA GLY A 28 9.54 26.17 10.64
C GLY A 28 8.65 27.40 10.45
N VAL A 29 7.51 27.24 9.77
CA VAL A 29 6.54 28.33 9.59
C VAL A 29 5.75 28.50 10.89
N PRO A 30 5.70 29.69 11.53
CA PRO A 30 5.17 29.86 12.89
C PRO A 30 3.74 29.32 13.13
N HIS A 31 2.88 29.33 12.10
CA HIS A 31 1.49 28.86 12.20
C HIS A 31 1.29 27.40 11.73
N LEU A 32 2.36 26.70 11.33
CA LEU A 32 2.32 25.30 10.92
C LEU A 32 3.04 24.43 11.96
N SER A 33 2.59 24.53 13.23
CA SER A 33 3.10 23.68 14.30
C SER A 33 2.70 22.21 14.09
N ILE A 34 3.37 21.29 14.78
CA ILE A 34 3.00 19.86 14.77
C ILE A 34 1.54 19.68 15.18
N ASP A 35 1.09 20.35 16.25
CA ASP A 35 -0.29 20.24 16.73
C ASP A 35 -1.30 20.77 15.71
N TYR A 36 -0.98 21.89 15.05
CA TYR A 36 -1.82 22.42 13.98
C TYR A 36 -1.92 21.41 12.83
N CYS A 37 -0.79 20.87 12.35
CA CYS A 37 -0.77 19.87 11.29
C CYS A 37 -1.54 18.59 11.67
N LYS A 38 -1.38 18.09 12.91
CA LYS A 38 -2.15 16.93 13.41
C LYS A 38 -3.65 17.19 13.41
N SER A 39 -4.07 18.41 13.79
CA SER A 39 -5.50 18.78 13.88
C SER A 39 -6.25 18.65 12.55
N LEU A 40 -5.54 18.73 11.43
CA LEU A 40 -6.12 18.58 10.07
C LEU A 40 -6.41 17.12 9.70
N GLU A 41 -5.94 16.15 10.49
CA GLU A 41 -5.90 14.73 10.14
C GLU A 41 -6.59 13.81 11.18
N VAL A 42 -7.17 14.37 12.25
CA VAL A 42 -7.78 13.64 13.40
C VAL A 42 -8.97 12.72 13.07
N VAL A 43 -9.45 12.73 11.83
CA VAL A 43 -10.57 11.89 11.34
C VAL A 43 -10.11 10.70 10.51
N LEU A 44 -8.81 10.62 10.19
CA LEU A 44 -8.24 9.51 9.45
C LEU A 44 -8.12 8.26 10.33
N PRO A 45 -8.10 7.05 9.75
CA PRO A 45 -7.81 5.85 10.52
C PRO A 45 -6.36 5.85 11.01
N ALA A 46 -6.17 5.45 12.25
CA ALA A 46 -4.86 5.17 12.80
C ALA A 46 -4.26 3.91 12.15
N ALA A 47 -2.95 3.92 11.92
CA ALA A 47 -2.23 2.70 11.57
C ALA A 47 -2.06 1.82 12.81
N ASP A 48 -2.28 0.51 12.68
CA ASP A 48 -2.02 -0.46 13.75
C ASP A 48 -0.53 -0.60 14.08
N LEU A 49 0.32 -0.31 13.10
CA LEU A 49 1.78 -0.34 13.16
C LEU A 49 2.35 0.74 12.24
N VAL A 50 3.37 1.45 12.71
CA VAL A 50 4.19 2.36 11.89
C VAL A 50 5.60 1.80 11.84
N VAL A 51 6.03 1.40 10.64
CA VAL A 51 7.42 0.99 10.40
C VAL A 51 8.21 2.22 10.01
N HIS A 52 9.07 2.69 10.90
CA HIS A 52 9.95 3.82 10.66
C HIS A 52 11.35 3.33 10.31
N MET A 53 11.67 3.38 9.02
CA MET A 53 12.96 2.99 8.47
C MET A 53 13.97 4.11 8.70
N THR A 54 14.96 3.88 9.56
CA THR A 54 16.01 4.84 9.88
C THR A 54 17.32 4.44 9.22
N MET A 55 18.10 5.44 8.80
CA MET A 55 19.47 5.25 8.36
C MET A 55 20.35 6.33 8.98
N SER A 56 21.63 6.02 9.16
CA SER A 56 22.60 7.05 9.49
C SER A 56 22.78 8.00 8.29
N PRO A 57 23.11 9.28 8.51
CA PRO A 57 23.38 10.24 7.44
C PRO A 57 24.44 9.73 6.43
N GLU A 58 25.46 9.02 6.93
CA GLU A 58 26.53 8.44 6.11
C GLU A 58 25.99 7.35 5.18
N ALA A 59 25.13 6.47 5.70
CA ALA A 59 24.51 5.41 4.92
C ALA A 59 23.51 5.97 3.90
N THR A 60 22.80 7.06 4.23
CA THR A 60 21.91 7.75 3.28
C THR A 60 22.69 8.39 2.14
N ALA A 61 23.79 9.09 2.44
CA ALA A 61 24.65 9.72 1.43
C ALA A 61 25.28 8.69 0.46
N ALA A 62 25.58 7.49 0.96
CA ALA A 62 26.18 6.41 0.15
C ALA A 62 25.22 5.78 -0.88
N ARG A 63 23.90 5.98 -0.77
CA ARG A 63 22.91 5.40 -1.71
C ARG A 63 22.85 6.07 -3.08
N GLY A 64 23.57 7.18 -3.26
CA GLY A 64 23.53 7.98 -4.50
C GLY A 64 22.23 8.76 -4.64
N GLY A 65 22.28 9.92 -5.30
CA GLY A 65 21.11 10.79 -5.51
C GLY A 65 20.75 11.71 -4.34
N TYR A 66 21.39 11.59 -3.18
CA TYR A 66 21.16 12.49 -2.04
C TYR A 66 21.59 13.92 -2.36
N GLY A 67 20.63 14.85 -2.36
CA GLY A 67 20.82 16.28 -2.59
C GLY A 67 20.23 16.79 -3.90
N GLU A 68 19.64 15.91 -4.73
CA GLU A 68 19.01 16.28 -5.99
C GLU A 68 17.54 16.69 -5.82
N GLU A 69 16.86 16.19 -4.78
CA GLU A 69 15.48 16.52 -4.51
C GLU A 69 15.30 17.73 -3.56
N ARG A 70 14.14 18.39 -3.68
CA ARG A 70 13.77 19.62 -2.95
C ARG A 70 14.00 19.56 -1.43
N TYR A 71 13.88 18.38 -0.83
CA TYR A 71 13.95 18.18 0.61
C TYR A 71 15.24 17.52 1.10
N GLU A 72 16.19 17.19 0.22
CA GLU A 72 17.43 16.48 0.57
C GLU A 72 18.54 17.43 1.07
N LYS A 73 18.16 18.46 1.81
CA LYS A 73 19.10 19.30 2.54
C LYS A 73 19.28 18.74 3.95
N VAL A 74 20.54 18.55 4.36
CA VAL A 74 20.89 17.94 5.66
C VAL A 74 20.16 18.61 6.82
N GLU A 75 20.12 19.95 6.86
CA GLU A 75 19.48 20.71 7.93
C GLU A 75 17.96 20.59 7.92
N PHE A 76 17.36 20.38 6.74
CA PHE A 76 15.92 20.13 6.64
C PHE A 76 15.58 18.71 7.09
N GLN A 77 16.36 17.71 6.64
CA GLN A 77 16.18 16.32 7.07
C GLN A 77 16.38 16.17 8.58
N ALA A 78 17.34 16.87 9.20
CA ALA A 78 17.50 16.87 10.65
C ALA A 78 16.24 17.34 11.38
N ARG A 79 15.59 18.42 10.92
CA ARG A 79 14.31 18.91 11.46
C ARG A 79 13.15 17.96 11.23
N VAL A 80 13.13 17.28 10.08
CA VAL A 80 12.13 16.24 9.79
C VAL A 80 12.27 15.08 10.77
N MET A 81 13.51 14.64 11.05
CA MET A 81 13.78 13.57 12.01
C MET A 81 13.38 13.96 13.44
N GLU A 82 13.63 15.21 13.84
CA GLU A 82 13.15 15.74 15.12
C GLU A 82 11.62 15.72 15.19
N ALA A 83 10.94 16.15 14.12
CA ALA A 83 9.48 16.12 14.06
C ALA A 83 8.91 14.69 14.11
N PHE A 84 9.55 13.72 13.43
CA PHE A 84 9.17 12.31 13.57
C PHE A 84 9.38 11.79 15.00
N GLY A 85 10.44 12.22 15.67
CA GLY A 85 10.67 11.91 17.09
C GLY A 85 9.53 12.36 17.99
N GLN A 86 8.92 13.53 17.71
CA GLN A 86 7.78 14.06 18.45
C GLN A 86 6.44 13.35 18.15
N LEU A 87 6.34 12.70 16.99
CA LEU A 87 5.13 11.95 16.57
C LEU A 87 5.14 10.48 17.01
N ARG A 88 6.31 9.98 17.42
CA ARG A 88 6.52 8.57 17.73
C ARG A 88 5.76 8.16 18.99
N ASP A 89 5.13 6.99 18.93
CA ASP A 89 4.51 6.33 20.08
C ASP A 89 4.78 4.82 20.09
N GLU A 90 4.06 4.07 20.94
CA GLU A 90 4.20 2.62 21.12
C GLU A 90 3.91 1.78 19.87
N ARG A 91 3.22 2.34 18.86
CA ARG A 91 2.91 1.65 17.59
C ARG A 91 4.08 1.70 16.61
N TRP A 92 5.17 2.40 16.94
CA TRP A 92 6.29 2.61 16.04
C TRP A 92 7.40 1.59 16.24
N ALA A 93 7.63 0.79 15.20
CA ALA A 93 8.82 -0.04 15.07
C ALA A 93 9.89 0.74 14.31
N ALA A 94 11.03 1.01 14.96
CA ALA A 94 12.20 1.55 14.28
C ALA A 94 12.99 0.39 13.66
N ILE A 95 13.26 0.46 12.36
CA ILE A 95 14.00 -0.56 11.61
C ILE A 95 15.26 0.09 11.03
N ASP A 96 16.42 -0.51 11.29
CA ASP A 96 17.67 -0.07 10.67
C ASP A 96 17.66 -0.47 9.20
N ALA A 97 17.53 0.53 8.34
CA ALA A 97 17.47 0.33 6.92
C ALA A 97 18.85 0.36 6.26
N ALA A 98 19.97 0.31 7.00
CA ALA A 98 21.32 0.24 6.42
C ALA A 98 21.72 -1.15 5.90
N GLY A 99 20.96 -2.20 6.27
CA GLY A 99 21.22 -3.59 5.86
C GLY A 99 20.86 -3.92 4.41
N THR A 100 20.96 -5.20 4.06
CA THR A 100 20.47 -5.73 2.77
C THR A 100 18.94 -5.73 2.73
N ILE A 101 18.36 -5.77 1.53
CA ILE A 101 16.91 -5.85 1.35
C ILE A 101 16.32 -7.06 2.10
N ASP A 102 16.97 -8.22 2.03
CA ASP A 102 16.49 -9.43 2.70
C ASP A 102 16.52 -9.29 4.23
N ALA A 103 17.59 -8.74 4.78
CA ALA A 103 17.70 -8.53 6.23
C ALA A 103 16.66 -7.51 6.73
N ILE A 104 16.42 -6.44 5.96
CA ILE A 104 15.37 -5.45 6.28
C ILE A 104 14.00 -6.11 6.18
N HIS A 105 13.75 -6.92 5.14
CA HIS A 105 12.50 -7.63 4.96
C HIS A 105 12.18 -8.54 6.15
N GLU A 106 13.14 -9.34 6.62
CA GLU A 106 12.97 -10.20 7.80
C GLU A 106 12.62 -9.39 9.05
N GLN A 107 13.29 -8.26 9.28
CA GLN A 107 12.98 -7.38 10.42
C GLN A 107 11.58 -6.77 10.33
N VAL A 108 11.17 -6.33 9.14
CA VAL A 108 9.82 -5.79 8.89
C VAL A 108 8.77 -6.87 9.09
N ALA A 109 8.96 -8.07 8.54
CA ALA A 109 8.04 -9.18 8.69
C ALA A 109 7.82 -9.53 10.18
N ALA A 110 8.90 -9.57 10.97
CA ALA A 110 8.86 -9.87 12.39
C ALA A 110 7.98 -8.89 13.21
N VAL A 111 7.89 -7.62 12.81
CA VAL A 111 7.05 -6.62 13.49
C VAL A 111 5.65 -6.50 12.90
N VAL A 112 5.48 -6.79 11.59
CA VAL A 112 4.18 -6.74 10.91
C VAL A 112 3.30 -7.92 11.30
N GLU A 113 3.85 -9.13 11.38
CA GLU A 113 3.06 -10.34 11.67
C GLU A 113 2.25 -10.24 12.97
N PRO A 114 2.81 -9.82 14.12
CA PRO A 114 2.03 -9.65 15.34
C PRO A 114 0.94 -8.58 15.23
N ALA A 115 1.20 -7.50 14.49
CA ALA A 115 0.22 -6.43 14.29
C ALA A 115 -0.99 -6.92 13.46
N VAL A 116 -0.73 -7.70 12.41
CA VAL A 116 -1.79 -8.32 11.58
C VAL A 116 -2.60 -9.33 12.41
N ARG A 117 -1.94 -10.20 13.19
CA ARG A 117 -2.64 -11.17 14.05
C ARG A 117 -3.56 -10.47 15.06
N ARG A 118 -3.06 -9.43 15.74
CA ARG A 118 -3.86 -8.63 16.68
C ARG A 118 -5.10 -8.02 16.03
N ALA A 119 -4.98 -7.54 14.79
CA ALA A 119 -6.12 -7.02 14.03
C ALA A 119 -7.12 -8.14 13.66
N GLN A 120 -6.63 -9.31 13.24
CA GLN A 120 -7.44 -10.49 12.96
C GLN A 120 -8.19 -11.00 14.21
N ASP A 121 -7.58 -10.87 15.39
CA ASP A 121 -8.17 -11.22 16.69
C ASP A 121 -9.23 -10.20 17.18
N GLY A 122 -9.57 -9.20 16.35
CA GLY A 122 -10.67 -8.28 16.60
C GLY A 122 -10.29 -6.99 17.33
N ALA A 123 -9.00 -6.61 17.34
CA ALA A 123 -8.61 -5.29 17.83
C ALA A 123 -9.32 -4.19 17.03
N ALA A 124 -9.86 -3.20 17.75
CA ALA A 124 -10.60 -2.10 17.12
C ALA A 124 -9.66 -1.16 16.35
N LEU A 125 -10.09 -0.75 15.16
CA LEU A 125 -9.43 0.31 14.40
C LEU A 125 -9.53 1.63 15.18
N GLY A 126 -8.41 2.35 15.34
CA GLY A 126 -8.38 3.65 16.00
C GLY A 126 -8.60 4.82 15.03
N ARG A 127 -9.01 5.97 15.55
CA ARG A 127 -8.86 7.27 14.91
C ARG A 127 -7.45 7.80 15.11
N LEU A 128 -6.90 8.43 14.09
CA LEU A 128 -5.54 8.95 14.10
C LEU A 128 -5.40 10.05 15.18
N TRP A 129 -4.28 10.00 15.93
CA TRP A 129 -3.87 10.89 17.03
C TRP A 129 -4.55 10.72 18.39
N ASP A 130 -5.83 10.36 18.45
CA ASP A 130 -6.53 10.14 19.74
C ASP A 130 -6.90 8.67 20.00
N TYR A 131 -6.77 7.82 19.00
CA TYR A 131 -6.99 6.38 19.06
C TYR A 131 -8.37 5.97 19.59
N ALA A 132 -9.33 6.89 19.55
CA ALA A 132 -10.71 6.57 19.84
C ALA A 132 -11.20 5.53 18.81
N PRO A 133 -12.05 4.57 19.21
CA PRO A 133 -12.55 3.57 18.28
C PRO A 133 -13.18 4.18 17.03
N MET A 134 -12.76 3.71 15.86
CA MET A 134 -13.30 4.06 14.55
C MET A 134 -14.21 2.93 14.06
N GLN A 135 -15.43 3.28 13.69
CA GLN A 135 -16.35 2.31 13.11
C GLN A 135 -15.97 1.99 11.66
N LEU A 136 -15.76 0.71 11.36
CA LEU A 136 -15.67 0.24 9.98
C LEU A 136 -17.07 0.23 9.35
N PRO A 137 -17.20 0.58 8.04
CA PRO A 137 -18.46 0.40 7.33
C PRO A 137 -18.84 -1.09 7.33
N ALA A 138 -20.13 -1.38 7.14
CA ALA A 138 -20.56 -2.76 6.90
C ALA A 138 -19.73 -3.34 5.73
N PRO A 139 -19.28 -4.60 5.82
CA PRO A 139 -18.60 -5.24 4.70
C PRO A 139 -19.51 -5.17 3.47
N PRO A 140 -18.95 -5.06 2.26
CA PRO A 140 -19.74 -5.14 1.05
C PRO A 140 -20.61 -6.40 1.14
N GLN A 141 -21.93 -6.24 1.09
CA GLN A 141 -22.77 -7.40 0.86
C GLN A 141 -22.35 -7.92 -0.51
N GLU A 142 -21.85 -9.15 -0.58
CA GLU A 142 -21.77 -9.84 -1.84
C GLU A 142 -23.18 -9.73 -2.43
N GLN A 143 -23.30 -8.96 -3.50
CA GLN A 143 -24.47 -9.08 -4.36
C GLN A 143 -24.37 -10.52 -4.86
N GLU A 144 -25.06 -11.41 -4.17
CA GLU A 144 -25.48 -12.68 -4.70
C GLU A 144 -26.04 -12.32 -6.07
N GLN A 145 -25.27 -12.62 -7.12
CA GLN A 145 -25.70 -12.36 -8.48
C GLN A 145 -27.04 -13.06 -8.59
N SER A 146 -28.12 -12.28 -8.56
CA SER A 146 -29.45 -12.77 -8.86
C SER A 146 -29.30 -13.48 -10.19
N ALA A 147 -29.50 -14.79 -10.17
CA ALA A 147 -29.45 -15.61 -11.37
C ALA A 147 -30.20 -14.86 -12.48
N PRO A 148 -29.65 -14.77 -13.70
CA PRO A 148 -30.45 -14.29 -14.81
C PRO A 148 -31.68 -15.19 -14.87
N ALA A 149 -32.86 -14.55 -14.82
CA ALA A 149 -34.12 -15.20 -15.08
C ALA A 149 -33.98 -16.03 -16.35
N ALA A 150 -34.38 -17.30 -16.26
CA ALA A 150 -34.33 -18.34 -17.27
C ALA A 150 -34.17 -17.84 -18.71
N ALA A 151 -32.99 -18.08 -19.29
CA ALA A 151 -32.81 -18.26 -20.72
C ALA A 151 -32.26 -19.68 -20.91
N GLU A 152 -32.90 -20.40 -21.80
CA GLU A 152 -32.86 -21.86 -21.97
C GLU A 152 -31.45 -22.46 -22.06
N ASP A 153 -31.32 -23.65 -21.45
CA ASP A 153 -30.14 -24.50 -21.46
C ASP A 153 -29.54 -24.66 -22.86
N THR A 154 -28.39 -24.03 -23.11
CA THR A 154 -27.49 -24.46 -24.18
C THR A 154 -26.37 -25.27 -23.53
N ILE A 155 -26.59 -26.57 -23.41
CA ILE A 155 -25.53 -27.53 -23.05
C ILE A 155 -24.55 -27.59 -24.23
N VAL A 156 -23.34 -27.11 -24.05
CA VAL A 156 -22.24 -27.31 -24.99
C VAL A 156 -21.43 -28.52 -24.52
N GLU A 157 -21.68 -29.68 -25.13
CA GLU A 157 -20.80 -30.86 -24.95
C GLU A 157 -19.43 -30.59 -25.56
N VAL A 158 -18.40 -30.43 -24.72
CA VAL A 158 -17.00 -30.39 -25.15
C VAL A 158 -16.42 -31.80 -25.07
N LYS A 159 -16.31 -32.48 -26.23
CA LYS A 159 -15.54 -33.72 -26.34
C LYS A 159 -14.05 -33.40 -26.37
N ILE A 160 -13.36 -33.67 -25.28
CA ILE A 160 -11.89 -33.64 -25.22
C ILE A 160 -11.37 -34.90 -25.93
N ALA A 161 -10.80 -34.75 -27.11
CA ALA A 161 -10.05 -35.81 -27.78
C ALA A 161 -8.74 -36.05 -26.98
N GLN A 162 -8.55 -37.28 -26.50
CA GLN A 162 -7.30 -37.65 -25.85
C GLN A 162 -6.13 -37.59 -26.85
N ALA A 163 -5.06 -36.95 -26.42
CA ALA A 163 -3.80 -36.88 -27.15
C ALA A 163 -3.16 -38.27 -27.19
N GLY A 164 -3.20 -38.89 -28.37
CA GLY A 164 -2.47 -40.10 -28.68
C GLY A 164 -1.72 -39.95 -30.00
N GLY A 165 -0.39 -39.94 -29.94
CA GLY A 165 0.46 -40.41 -31.03
C GLY A 165 0.98 -39.35 -32.02
N ALA A 166 2.27 -39.05 -31.86
CA ALA A 166 3.27 -38.65 -32.85
C ALA A 166 2.81 -38.33 -34.29
N GLY A 167 3.05 -37.08 -34.73
CA GLY A 167 3.01 -36.71 -36.13
C GLY A 167 3.39 -35.24 -36.38
N LYS A 168 4.60 -34.99 -36.86
CA LYS A 168 5.10 -33.71 -37.39
C LYS A 168 4.15 -33.18 -38.48
N VAL A 169 3.73 -31.91 -38.41
CA VAL A 169 3.31 -31.14 -39.60
C VAL A 169 3.63 -29.64 -39.43
N GLU A 170 4.14 -29.05 -40.49
CA GLU A 170 4.79 -27.73 -40.68
C GLU A 170 3.87 -26.48 -40.55
N PRO A 171 4.45 -25.26 -40.45
CA PRO A 171 3.67 -24.02 -40.27
C PRO A 171 3.02 -23.53 -41.57
N VAL A 172 1.73 -23.19 -41.50
CA VAL A 172 0.99 -22.54 -42.60
C VAL A 172 1.11 -21.02 -42.49
N GLN A 173 1.50 -20.39 -43.61
CA GLN A 173 1.75 -18.97 -43.80
C GLN A 173 0.49 -18.09 -43.63
N ALA A 174 0.70 -16.89 -43.08
CA ALA A 174 -0.30 -15.84 -42.98
C ALA A 174 -0.49 -15.12 -44.32
N HIS A 175 -1.70 -15.16 -44.88
CA HIS A 175 -2.12 -14.27 -45.96
C HIS A 175 -2.82 -13.04 -45.37
N ALA A 176 -2.22 -11.87 -45.56
CA ALA A 176 -2.86 -10.58 -45.35
C ALA A 176 -3.90 -10.35 -46.46
N SER A 177 -5.16 -10.06 -46.08
CA SER A 177 -6.21 -9.62 -47.00
C SER A 177 -6.58 -8.18 -46.71
N GLN A 178 -6.70 -7.42 -47.79
CA GLN A 178 -6.70 -5.97 -47.87
C GLN A 178 -8.02 -5.34 -47.42
N ALA A 179 -7.92 -4.10 -46.93
CA ALA A 179 -9.03 -3.19 -46.70
C ALA A 179 -9.67 -2.74 -48.02
N PRO A 180 -11.01 -2.55 -48.09
CA PRO A 180 -11.63 -1.85 -49.20
C PRO A 180 -11.64 -0.33 -48.94
N ALA A 181 -11.31 0.43 -49.98
CA ALA A 181 -11.36 1.88 -50.02
C ALA A 181 -12.45 2.35 -51.01
N LEU A 182 -13.05 3.51 -50.68
CA LEU A 182 -13.77 4.47 -51.54
C LEU A 182 -15.15 4.00 -52.04
N SER A 183 -16.17 4.83 -52.30
CA SER A 183 -16.35 6.24 -52.68
C SER A 183 -17.87 6.53 -52.48
N SER A 184 -18.48 7.71 -52.41
CA SER A 184 -18.19 9.12 -52.73
C SER A 184 -19.08 9.99 -51.83
#